data_AF-A0A2R6GK26-F1
#
_entry.id   AF-A0A2R6GK26-F1
#
_cell.length_a   1.000
_cell.length_b   1.000
_cell.length_c   1.000
_cell.angle_alpha   90.00
_cell.angle_beta   90.00
_cell.angle_gamma   90.00
#
_symmetry.space_group_name_H-M   'P 1'
#
loop_
_entity.id
_entity.type
_entity.pdbx_description
1 polymer ?
#
loop_
_entity_poly.entity_id
_entity_poly.type
_entity_poly.pdbx_seq_one_letter_code
_entity_poly.pdbx_strand_id
1 'polypeptide(L)'
;MRDRIARVDTWFAELRADPTRRRVALAVGAVLGLAAATVHWLGLVAGGALVGLTRRSLPRALLAGLGFGVLVVVAFVATAGIDAVDVLAPLSYLTVGLALVAPAWGALVRGVV
;
A
#
# COMPACT_ATOMS: atom_id res chain seq x y z
N MET A 1 10.79 14.25 23.25
CA MET A 1 9.79 13.59 22.36
C MET A 1 9.44 14.48 21.17
N ARG A 2 9.08 15.75 21.39
CA ARG A 2 8.68 16.74 20.38
C ARG A 2 9.69 16.92 19.23
N ASP A 3 11.00 16.93 19.53
CA ASP A 3 12.05 17.10 18.52
C ASP A 3 12.19 15.91 17.56
N ARG A 4 11.80 14.70 17.99
CA ARG A 4 11.80 13.52 17.12
C ARG A 4 10.67 13.59 16.09
N ILE A 5 9.49 14.06 16.50
CA ILE A 5 8.31 14.18 15.63
C ILE A 5 8.57 15.24 14.56
N ALA A 6 9.08 16.42 14.96
CA ALA A 6 9.40 17.49 14.01
C ALA A 6 10.38 17.08 12.91
N ARG A 7 11.40 16.25 13.24
CA ARG A 7 12.35 15.72 12.25
C ARG A 7 11.71 14.74 11.26
N VAL A 8 10.76 13.93 11.72
CA VAL A 8 10.05 12.97 10.85
C VAL A 8 9.15 13.73 9.88
N ASP A 9 8.46 14.76 10.34
CA ASP A 9 7.58 15.57 9.51
C ASP A 9 8.35 16.33 8.43
N THR A 10 9.50 16.92 8.77
CA THR A 10 10.36 17.60 7.79
C THR A 10 10.89 16.63 6.74
N TRP A 11 11.32 15.44 7.16
CA TRP A 11 11.79 14.40 6.24
C TRP A 11 10.70 13.98 5.24
N PHE A 12 9.47 13.74 5.70
CA PHE A 12 8.34 13.44 4.81
C PHE A 12 7.98 14.61 3.89
N ALA A 13 8.06 15.85 4.39
CA ALA A 13 7.80 17.04 3.58
C ALA A 13 8.79 17.16 2.42
N GLU A 14 10.09 16.95 2.68
CA GLU A 14 11.15 16.94 1.66
C GLU A 14 10.93 15.82 0.63
N LEU A 15 10.63 14.60 1.10
CA LEU A 15 10.37 13.45 0.23
C LEU A 15 9.16 13.69 -0.68
N ARG A 16 8.10 14.35 -0.18
CA ARG A 16 6.89 14.66 -0.93
C ARG A 16 7.09 15.85 -1.88
N ALA A 17 8.01 16.77 -1.59
CA ALA A 17 8.30 17.96 -2.39
C ALA A 17 8.94 17.58 -3.74
N ASP A 18 9.91 16.68 -3.73
CA ASP A 18 10.63 16.23 -4.93
C ASP A 18 9.82 15.17 -5.71
N PRO A 19 9.46 15.41 -6.99
CA PRO A 19 8.73 14.45 -7.82
C PRO A 19 9.45 13.11 -8.04
N THR A 20 10.77 13.13 -8.19
CA THR A 20 11.59 11.93 -8.46
C THR A 20 11.69 11.10 -7.20
N ARG A 21 12.06 11.70 -6.06
CA ARG A 21 12.13 10.99 -4.78
C ARG A 21 10.78 10.39 -4.39
N ARG A 22 9.68 11.11 -4.61
CA ARG A 22 8.33 10.60 -4.36
C ARG A 22 8.00 9.36 -5.19
N ARG A 23 8.39 9.33 -6.48
CA ARG A 23 8.16 8.18 -7.36
C ARG A 23 9.01 6.99 -6.94
N VAL A 24 10.28 7.21 -6.61
CA VAL A 24 11.18 6.16 -6.12
C VAL A 24 10.65 5.57 -4.81
N ALA A 25 10.27 6.42 -3.85
CA ALA A 25 9.71 5.98 -2.57
C ALA A 25 8.41 5.19 -2.76
N LEU A 26 7.57 5.57 -3.72
CA LEU A 26 6.34 4.83 -4.04
C LEU A 26 6.68 3.44 -4.59
N ALA A 27 7.62 3.35 -5.53
CA ALA A 27 8.04 2.07 -6.11
C ALA A 27 8.65 1.15 -5.06
N VAL A 28 9.57 1.68 -4.23
CA VAL A 28 10.18 0.93 -3.12
C VAL A 28 9.11 0.48 -2.12
N GLY A 29 8.21 1.37 -1.72
CA GLY A 29 7.12 1.03 -0.80
C GLY A 29 6.20 -0.06 -1.34
N ALA A 30 5.89 -0.02 -2.65
CA ALA A 30 5.09 -1.06 -3.29
C ALA A 30 5.83 -2.40 -3.34
N VAL A 31 7.12 -2.42 -3.72
CA VAL A 31 7.93 -3.65 -3.75
C VAL A 31 8.05 -4.28 -2.36
N LEU A 32 8.37 -3.47 -1.35
CA LEU A 32 8.48 -3.95 0.03
C LEU A 32 7.13 -4.44 0.57
N GLY A 33 6.05 -3.70 0.30
CA GLY A 33 4.70 -4.11 0.67
C GLY A 33 4.29 -5.44 0.03
N LEU A 34 4.56 -5.61 -1.27
CA LEU A 34 4.26 -6.83 -2.00
C LEU A 34 5.08 -8.01 -1.45
N ALA A 35 6.39 -7.82 -1.24
CA ALA A 35 7.25 -8.84 -0.65
C ALA A 35 6.84 -9.21 0.78
N ALA A 36 6.36 -8.26 1.58
CA ALA A 36 5.82 -8.57 2.91
C ALA A 36 4.49 -9.34 2.81
N ALA A 37 3.64 -8.99 1.83
CA ALA A 37 2.34 -9.63 1.63
C ALA A 37 2.45 -11.10 1.22
N THR A 38 3.54 -11.51 0.54
CA THR A 38 3.78 -12.93 0.22
C THR A 38 4.12 -13.77 1.46
N VAL A 39 4.67 -13.15 2.51
CA VAL A 39 5.00 -13.81 3.78
C VAL A 39 3.83 -13.78 4.75
N HIS A 40 3.14 -12.64 4.85
CA HIS A 40 2.03 -12.46 5.78
C HIS A 40 1.05 -11.41 5.28
N TRP A 41 -0.26 -11.66 5.44
CA TRP A 41 -1.32 -10.72 5.04
C TRP A 41 -1.22 -9.31 5.65
N LEU A 42 -0.57 -9.13 6.81
CA LEU A 42 -0.29 -7.82 7.40
C LEU A 42 0.60 -6.94 6.49
N GLY A 43 1.35 -7.55 5.57
CA GLY A 43 2.08 -6.87 4.51
C GLY A 43 1.18 -6.02 3.61
N LEU A 44 -0.11 -6.34 3.47
CA LEU A 44 -1.08 -5.51 2.75
C LEU A 44 -1.29 -4.15 3.43
N VAL A 45 -1.47 -4.17 4.76
CA VAL A 45 -1.65 -2.96 5.57
C VAL A 45 -0.36 -2.14 5.57
N ALA A 46 0.78 -2.80 5.78
CA ALA A 46 2.09 -2.15 5.74
C ALA A 46 2.39 -1.54 4.37
N GLY A 47 2.12 -2.26 3.28
CA GLY A 47 2.27 -1.79 1.91
C GLY A 47 1.41 -0.56 1.64
N GLY A 48 0.13 -0.61 2.03
CA GLY A 48 -0.80 0.52 1.97
C GLY A 48 -0.30 1.77 2.70
N ALA A 49 0.22 1.59 3.92
CA ALA A 49 0.84 2.66 4.69
C ALA A 49 2.06 3.26 3.97
N LEU A 50 2.97 2.41 3.49
CA LEU A 50 4.18 2.83 2.78
C LEU A 50 3.85 3.66 1.54
N VAL A 51 2.96 3.17 0.66
CA VAL A 51 2.58 3.91 -0.55
C VAL A 51 1.76 5.16 -0.23
N GLY A 52 0.92 5.13 0.81
CA GLY A 52 0.11 6.25 1.26
C GLY A 52 0.95 7.42 1.79
N LEU A 53 2.00 7.12 2.57
CA LEU A 53 2.90 8.13 3.17
C LEU A 53 3.64 8.98 2.13
N THR A 54 3.83 8.46 0.91
CA THR A 54 4.45 9.21 -0.20
C THR A 54 3.54 10.32 -0.75
N ARG A 55 2.26 10.34 -0.41
CA ARG A 55 1.27 11.24 -1.01
C ARG A 55 1.02 12.48 -0.15
N ARG A 56 0.76 13.60 -0.84
CA ARG A 56 0.59 14.91 -0.20
C ARG A 56 -0.75 15.10 0.50
N SER A 57 -1.79 14.35 0.12
CA SER A 57 -3.13 14.47 0.69
C SER A 57 -3.78 13.11 0.94
N LEU A 58 -4.68 13.03 1.91
CA LEU A 58 -5.36 11.79 2.29
C LEU A 58 -6.10 11.11 1.12
N PRO A 59 -6.88 11.81 0.27
CA PRO A 59 -7.52 11.17 -0.87
C PRO A 59 -6.51 10.54 -1.85
N ARG A 60 -5.36 11.19 -2.06
CA ARG A 60 -4.30 10.64 -2.92
C ARG A 60 -3.60 9.47 -2.27
N ALA A 61 -3.47 9.46 -0.95
CA ALA A 61 -2.94 8.32 -0.19
C ALA A 61 -3.85 7.11 -0.30
N LEU A 62 -5.17 7.29 -0.13
CA LEU A 62 -6.16 6.24 -0.32
C LEU A 62 -6.14 5.69 -1.75
N LEU A 63 -6.07 6.55 -2.77
CA LEU A 63 -5.91 6.12 -4.16
C LEU A 63 -4.62 5.33 -4.38
N ALA A 64 -3.52 5.71 -3.72
CA ALA A 64 -2.28 4.94 -3.79
C ALA A 64 -2.40 3.58 -3.11
N GLY A 65 -3.06 3.50 -1.95
CA GLY A 65 -3.37 2.25 -1.26
C GLY A 65 -4.25 1.32 -2.11
N LEU A 66 -5.32 1.85 -2.70
CA LEU A 66 -6.18 1.10 -3.63
C LEU A 66 -5.41 0.65 -4.87
N GLY A 67 -4.59 1.52 -5.47
CA GLY A 67 -3.73 1.15 -6.60
C GLY A 67 -2.74 0.03 -6.27
N PHE A 68 -2.17 0.04 -5.06
CA PHE A 68 -1.36 -1.07 -4.56
C PHE A 68 -2.18 -2.35 -4.37
N GLY A 69 -3.40 -2.25 -3.83
CA GLY A 69 -4.31 -3.38 -3.72
C GLY A 69 -4.65 -4.01 -5.07
N VAL A 70 -4.92 -3.19 -6.09
CA VAL A 70 -5.12 -3.67 -7.47
C VAL A 70 -3.87 -4.39 -7.99
N LEU A 71 -2.68 -3.85 -7.73
CA LEU A 71 -1.43 -4.51 -8.09
C LEU A 71 -1.27 -5.88 -7.41
N VAL A 72 -1.66 -6.00 -6.14
CA VAL A 72 -1.67 -7.29 -5.42
C VAL A 72 -2.67 -8.26 -6.07
N VAL A 73 -3.88 -7.82 -6.42
CA VAL A 73 -4.88 -8.67 -7.09
C VAL A 73 -4.36 -9.16 -8.43
N VAL A 74 -3.74 -8.28 -9.23
CA VAL A 74 -3.13 -8.67 -10.51
C VAL A 74 -2.02 -9.70 -10.28
N ALA A 75 -1.15 -9.49 -9.29
CA ALA A 75 -0.10 -10.45 -8.94
C ALA A 75 -0.71 -11.80 -8.53
N PHE A 76 -1.75 -11.79 -7.70
CA PHE A 76 -2.47 -12.99 -7.28
C PHE A 76 -3.02 -13.76 -8.48
N VAL A 77 -3.80 -13.11 -9.34
CA VAL A 77 -4.38 -13.74 -10.54
C VAL A 77 -3.29 -14.24 -11.49
N ALA A 78 -2.21 -13.49 -11.67
CA ALA A 78 -1.09 -13.91 -12.51
C ALA A 78 -0.38 -15.16 -11.97
N THR A 79 -0.33 -15.35 -10.65
CA THR A 79 0.29 -16.53 -10.03
C THR A 79 -0.65 -17.73 -9.90
N ALA A 80 -1.93 -17.50 -9.61
CA ALA A 80 -2.92 -18.55 -9.34
C ALA A 80 -3.68 -18.99 -10.60
N GLY A 81 -3.73 -18.14 -11.63
CA GLY A 81 -4.60 -18.32 -12.79
C GLY A 81 -6.01 -17.78 -12.55
N ILE A 82 -6.68 -17.35 -13.63
CA ILE A 82 -8.04 -16.80 -13.54
C ILE A 82 -9.07 -17.87 -13.15
N ASP A 83 -8.91 -19.10 -13.63
CA ASP A 83 -9.83 -20.21 -13.35
C ASP A 83 -9.84 -20.58 -11.85
N ALA A 84 -8.73 -20.36 -11.15
CA ALA A 84 -8.63 -20.61 -9.72
C ALA A 84 -9.53 -19.68 -8.89
N VAL A 85 -9.90 -18.51 -9.42
CA VAL A 85 -10.79 -17.56 -8.74
C VAL A 85 -12.16 -18.19 -8.52
N ASP A 86 -12.73 -18.82 -9.55
CA ASP A 86 -14.05 -19.41 -9.51
C ASP A 86 -14.05 -20.77 -8.81
N VAL A 87 -13.02 -21.60 -9.04
CA VAL A 87 -12.89 -22.92 -8.39
C VAL A 87 -12.78 -22.80 -6.87
N LEU A 88 -12.16 -21.74 -6.36
CA LEU A 88 -11.96 -21.49 -4.92
C LEU A 88 -12.96 -20.47 -4.35
N ALA A 89 -14.04 -20.14 -5.05
CA ALA A 89 -15.11 -19.33 -4.49
C ALA A 89 -15.74 -20.06 -3.28
N PRO A 90 -15.94 -19.41 -2.11
CA PRO A 90 -15.98 -17.96 -1.82
C PRO A 90 -14.65 -17.33 -1.36
N LEU A 91 -13.61 -18.13 -1.09
CA LEU A 91 -12.36 -17.67 -0.49
C LEU A 91 -11.60 -16.70 -1.41
N SER A 92 -11.69 -16.88 -2.72
CA SER A 92 -11.12 -15.96 -3.70
C SER A 92 -11.70 -14.55 -3.58
N TYR A 93 -13.02 -14.42 -3.39
CA TYR A 93 -13.67 -13.11 -3.23
C TYR A 93 -13.26 -12.43 -1.93
N LEU A 94 -13.13 -13.18 -0.84
CA LEU A 94 -12.61 -12.64 0.42
C LEU A 94 -11.16 -12.14 0.24
N THR A 95 -10.34 -12.91 -0.47
CA THR A 95 -8.94 -12.55 -0.75
C THR A 95 -8.84 -11.27 -1.56
N VAL A 96 -9.63 -11.13 -2.63
CA VAL A 96 -9.71 -9.91 -3.44
C VAL A 96 -10.21 -8.72 -2.60
N GLY A 97 -11.25 -8.93 -1.80
CA GLY A 97 -11.77 -7.90 -0.88
C GLY A 97 -10.72 -7.41 0.10
N LEU A 98 -10.00 -8.33 0.76
CA LEU A 98 -8.90 -8.00 1.67
C LEU A 98 -7.75 -7.30 0.96
N ALA A 99 -7.37 -7.74 -0.23
CA ALA A 99 -6.33 -7.12 -1.04
C ALA A 99 -6.63 -5.65 -1.38
N LEU A 100 -7.91 -5.26 -1.46
CA LEU A 100 -8.31 -3.88 -1.71
C LEU A 100 -8.50 -3.07 -0.42
N VAL A 101 -9.18 -3.63 0.58
CA VAL A 101 -9.55 -2.92 1.81
C VAL A 101 -8.35 -2.74 2.74
N ALA A 102 -7.52 -3.77 2.93
CA ALA A 102 -6.41 -3.72 3.89
C ALA A 102 -5.36 -2.65 3.53
N PRO A 103 -4.94 -2.48 2.27
CA PRO A 103 -4.03 -1.39 1.91
C PRO A 103 -4.66 0.00 2.00
N ALA A 104 -5.94 0.14 1.64
CA ALA A 104 -6.65 1.40 1.81
C ALA A 104 -6.71 1.80 3.29
N TRP A 105 -6.93 0.82 4.18
CA TRP A 105 -6.86 1.00 5.63
C TRP A 105 -5.47 1.43 6.09
N GLY A 106 -4.41 0.77 5.63
CA GLY A 106 -3.02 1.15 5.93
C GLY A 106 -2.69 2.58 5.49
N ALA A 107 -3.21 3.01 4.33
CA ALA A 107 -2.99 4.36 3.81
C ALA A 107 -3.60 5.47 4.69
N LEU A 108 -4.53 5.14 5.59
CA LEU A 108 -5.10 6.10 6.56
C LEU A 108 -4.04 6.66 7.53
N VAL A 109 -2.88 6.01 7.68
CA VAL A 109 -1.77 6.53 8.50
C VAL A 109 -1.35 7.94 8.07
N ARG A 110 -1.54 8.29 6.79
CA ARG A 110 -1.29 9.65 6.27
C ARG A 110 -2.19 10.71 6.90
N GLY A 111 -3.37 10.35 7.38
CA GLY A 111 -4.26 11.28 8.09
C GLY A 111 -3.74 11.66 9.49
N VAL A 112 -2.82 10.87 10.02
CA VAL A 112 -2.22 11.09 11.35
C VAL A 112 -0.88 11.85 11.25
N VAL A 113 -0.17 11.73 10.11
CA VAL A 113 1.16 12.30 9.84
C VAL A 113 1.16 13.10 8.54
#